data_AF-A0A7W4VYB4-F1
#
_entry.id   AF-A0A7W4VYB4-F1
#
_cell.length_a   1.000
_cell.length_b   1.000
_cell.length_c   1.000
_cell.angle_alpha   90.00
_cell.angle_beta   90.00
_cell.angle_gamma   90.00
#
_symmetry.space_group_name_H-M   'P 1'
#
loop_
_entity.id
_entity.type
_entity.pdbx_description
1 polymer ?
#
loop_
_entity_poly.entity_id
_entity_poly.type
_entity_poly.pdbx_seq_one_letter_code
_entity_poly.pdbx_strand_id
1 'polypeptide(L)'
;MQAMLPAGHEVQVAALTESALTRLSRKGGAVNHHRSTDDYCLSYAKRLEMQEQAAVFLRDEEHIEGEIRLALVEALPDIEEDEAACAKAAHELRQAIEQLFIRRGESFASAVQTGEVQQIDATELIATLARGENAVLKEVDPERATATVRRVIERPSASTQRHLRRLADAYTLFAFLREAPDVQRVIVRLFSDGDVWLDTTVVLPLLAETLLFERAERHYTVLRAALDAGLRLHVTDGVIEEVERHINRSLTFARTATDEWRSRVPFLYAVYASAGRSRTEFAGWAANFDGNMRPKDDVREYLADDFGVTHRNLKEESDAPPLELRSAVQEIWHESHDRRRARSGSDEDLDQITRLRLVAHDVENCVGVIALRKMSSSLRHVLLCGLYQGLR
;
A
#
# COMPACT_ATOMS: atom_id res chain seq x y z
N MET A 1 -16.23 -13.81 18.95
CA MET A 1 -17.19 -12.96 18.21
C MET A 1 -17.58 -11.66 18.93
N GLN A 2 -17.84 -11.65 20.25
CA GLN A 2 -18.15 -10.40 21.00
C GLN A 2 -17.04 -9.32 20.92
N ALA A 3 -15.79 -9.68 20.63
CA ALA A 3 -14.66 -8.77 20.50
C ALA A 3 -14.60 -7.98 19.16
N MET A 4 -15.53 -8.18 18.22
CA MET A 4 -15.52 -7.56 16.88
C MET A 4 -16.62 -6.49 16.67
N LEU A 5 -17.37 -6.13 17.71
CA LEU A 5 -18.40 -5.08 17.61
C LEU A 5 -17.76 -3.68 17.77
N PRO A 6 -18.33 -2.62 17.14
CA PRO A 6 -17.87 -1.25 17.33
C PRO A 6 -17.86 -0.88 18.81
N ALA A 7 -16.73 -0.38 19.30
CA ALA A 7 -16.61 0.08 20.68
C ALA A 7 -17.00 1.56 20.75
N GLY A 8 -18.02 1.90 21.52
CA GLY A 8 -18.52 3.27 21.65
C GLY A 8 -19.63 3.39 22.68
N HIS A 9 -19.99 4.62 23.04
CA HIS A 9 -21.11 4.87 23.95
C HIS A 9 -22.42 4.36 23.31
N GLU A 10 -23.20 3.54 24.01
CA GLU A 10 -24.37 2.82 23.45
C GLU A 10 -25.33 3.73 22.67
N VAL A 11 -25.58 4.93 23.21
CA VAL A 11 -26.44 5.96 22.58
C VAL A 11 -25.94 6.39 21.20
N GLN A 12 -24.62 6.52 21.03
CA GLN A 12 -24.01 6.93 19.75
C GLN A 12 -24.03 5.78 18.74
N VAL A 13 -23.74 4.56 19.19
CA VAL A 13 -23.80 3.36 18.34
C VAL A 13 -25.22 3.17 17.81
N ALA A 14 -26.23 3.32 18.67
CA ALA A 14 -27.63 3.29 18.27
C ALA A 14 -27.97 4.37 17.22
N ALA A 15 -27.56 5.63 17.43
CA ALA A 15 -27.83 6.71 16.50
C ALA A 15 -27.16 6.53 15.12
N LEU A 16 -25.91 6.05 15.09
CA LEU A 16 -25.19 5.76 13.84
C LEU A 16 -25.80 4.56 13.11
N THR A 17 -26.24 3.54 13.85
CA THR A 17 -26.92 2.36 13.32
C THR A 17 -28.24 2.75 12.67
N GLU A 18 -29.05 3.56 13.35
CA GLU A 18 -30.32 4.07 12.82
C GLU A 18 -30.13 4.91 11.54
N SER A 19 -29.12 5.78 11.54
CA SER A 19 -28.75 6.58 10.36
C SER A 19 -28.31 5.70 9.17
N ALA A 20 -27.52 4.65 9.44
CA ALA A 20 -27.11 3.70 8.43
C ALA A 20 -28.29 2.89 7.89
N LEU A 21 -29.17 2.38 8.75
CA LEU A 21 -30.39 1.66 8.37
C LEU A 21 -31.32 2.55 7.53
N THR A 22 -31.51 3.81 7.92
CA THR A 22 -32.30 4.79 7.14
C THR A 22 -31.71 5.03 5.75
N ARG A 23 -30.38 5.12 5.63
CA ARG A 23 -29.69 5.28 4.34
C ARG A 23 -29.80 4.03 3.46
N LEU A 24 -29.66 2.85 4.05
CA LEU A 24 -29.66 1.57 3.33
C LEU A 24 -31.06 1.08 2.95
N SER A 25 -32.09 1.52 3.68
CA SER A 25 -33.51 1.17 3.47
C SER A 25 -34.26 2.09 2.50
N ARG A 26 -33.55 2.98 1.80
CA ARG A 26 -34.13 3.81 0.72
C ARG A 26 -34.69 2.92 -0.39
N LYS A 27 -35.62 3.46 -1.18
CA LYS A 27 -36.24 2.75 -2.31
C LYS A 27 -35.15 2.28 -3.29
N GLY A 28 -35.06 0.96 -3.51
CA GLY A 28 -34.01 0.33 -4.32
C GLY A 28 -32.67 0.14 -3.61
N GLY A 29 -32.63 0.33 -2.29
CA GLY A 29 -31.45 0.14 -1.46
C GLY A 29 -31.09 -1.32 -1.19
N ALA A 30 -29.98 -1.51 -0.46
CA ALA A 30 -29.44 -2.81 -0.10
C ALA A 30 -30.31 -3.54 0.95
N VAL A 31 -31.09 -2.80 1.73
CA VAL A 31 -31.92 -3.30 2.82
C VAL A 31 -33.37 -2.93 2.56
N ASN A 32 -34.30 -3.82 2.88
CA ASN A 32 -35.73 -3.58 2.91
C ASN A 32 -36.17 -3.45 4.37
N HIS A 33 -36.88 -2.37 4.69
CA HIS A 33 -37.48 -2.15 6.01
C HIS A 33 -38.95 -2.55 6.00
N HIS A 34 -39.30 -3.52 6.85
CA HIS A 34 -40.65 -3.99 7.08
C HIS A 34 -41.32 -3.14 8.18
N ARG A 35 -41.81 -1.95 7.79
CA ARG A 35 -42.38 -0.95 8.71
C ARG A 35 -43.47 -1.46 9.66
N SER A 36 -44.16 -2.54 9.32
CA SER A 36 -45.21 -3.13 10.16
C SER A 36 -44.68 -3.93 11.35
N THR A 37 -43.49 -4.50 11.24
CA THR A 37 -42.86 -5.31 12.30
C THR A 37 -41.55 -4.71 12.80
N ASP A 38 -41.13 -3.60 12.20
CA ASP A 38 -39.83 -2.94 12.42
C ASP A 38 -38.62 -3.83 12.13
N ASP A 39 -38.81 -4.82 11.25
CA ASP A 39 -37.74 -5.73 10.84
C ASP A 39 -36.99 -5.23 9.61
N TYR A 40 -35.73 -5.62 9.49
CA TYR A 40 -34.89 -5.32 8.34
C TYR A 40 -34.43 -6.61 7.67
N CYS A 41 -34.51 -6.68 6.34
CA CYS A 41 -33.94 -7.80 5.58
C CYS A 41 -33.14 -7.30 4.37
N LEU A 42 -32.19 -8.10 3.88
CA LEU A 42 -31.48 -7.77 2.64
C LEU A 42 -32.42 -7.86 1.44
N SER A 43 -32.28 -6.91 0.52
CA SER A 43 -32.96 -6.97 -0.77
C SER A 43 -32.51 -8.22 -1.54
N TYR A 44 -33.38 -8.74 -2.40
CA TYR A 44 -33.08 -9.96 -3.16
C TYR A 44 -31.80 -9.83 -3.99
N ALA A 45 -31.64 -8.70 -4.69
CA ALA A 45 -30.43 -8.41 -5.46
C ALA A 45 -29.17 -8.40 -4.58
N LYS A 46 -29.24 -7.77 -3.41
CA LYS A 46 -28.09 -7.73 -2.49
C LYS A 46 -27.78 -9.09 -1.88
N ARG A 47 -28.81 -9.89 -1.60
CA ARG A 47 -28.65 -11.25 -1.10
C ARG A 47 -27.92 -12.14 -2.11
N LEU A 48 -28.31 -12.06 -3.38
CA LEU A 48 -27.67 -12.81 -4.45
C LEU A 48 -26.20 -12.38 -4.63
N GLU A 49 -25.95 -11.07 -4.66
CA GLU A 49 -24.59 -10.51 -4.73
C GLU A 49 -23.72 -10.99 -3.55
N MET A 50 -24.26 -10.99 -2.33
CA MET A 50 -23.54 -11.47 -1.14
C MET A 50 -23.28 -12.98 -1.18
N GLN A 51 -24.20 -13.78 -1.73
CA GLN A 51 -24.01 -15.21 -1.91
C GLN A 51 -22.88 -15.50 -2.91
N GLU A 52 -22.83 -14.78 -4.03
CA GLU A 52 -21.75 -14.89 -5.00
C GLU A 52 -20.40 -14.49 -4.38
N GLN A 53 -20.36 -13.36 -3.66
CA GLN A 53 -19.15 -12.90 -2.96
C GLN A 53 -18.68 -13.86 -1.86
N ALA A 54 -19.60 -14.55 -1.19
CA ALA A 54 -19.30 -15.57 -0.19
C ALA A 54 -18.76 -16.84 -0.84
N ALA A 55 -19.35 -17.28 -1.95
CA ALA A 55 -18.85 -18.44 -2.70
C ALA A 55 -17.41 -18.21 -3.22
N VAL A 56 -17.12 -17.01 -3.72
CA VAL A 56 -15.75 -16.62 -4.12
C VAL A 56 -14.82 -16.62 -2.91
N PHE A 57 -15.26 -16.05 -1.79
CA PHE A 57 -14.47 -16.01 -0.56
C PHE A 57 -14.07 -17.41 -0.07
N LEU A 58 -15.05 -18.31 0.02
CA LEU A 58 -14.82 -19.69 0.47
C LEU A 58 -13.90 -20.46 -0.47
N ARG A 59 -14.04 -20.25 -1.79
CA ARG A 59 -13.14 -20.86 -2.77
C ARG A 59 -11.71 -20.35 -2.63
N ASP A 60 -11.53 -19.04 -2.45
CA ASP A 60 -10.20 -18.48 -2.26
C ASP A 60 -9.58 -18.93 -0.91
N GLU A 61 -10.41 -19.16 0.11
CA GLU A 61 -9.99 -19.73 1.40
C GLU A 61 -9.52 -21.19 1.28
N GLU A 62 -10.27 -22.02 0.55
CA GLU A 62 -9.84 -23.39 0.22
C GLU A 62 -8.53 -23.38 -0.58
N HIS A 63 -8.35 -22.40 -1.48
CA HIS A 63 -7.17 -22.30 -2.31
C HIS A 63 -5.91 -21.98 -1.49
N ILE A 64 -5.98 -21.00 -0.59
CA ILE A 64 -4.84 -20.69 0.30
C ILE A 64 -4.51 -21.88 1.22
N GLU A 65 -5.50 -22.59 1.74
CA GLU A 65 -5.26 -23.78 2.56
C GLU A 65 -4.56 -24.89 1.74
N GLY A 66 -4.93 -25.04 0.47
CA GLY A 66 -4.25 -25.92 -0.49
C GLY A 66 -2.79 -25.53 -0.75
N GLU A 67 -2.50 -24.24 -0.91
CA GLU A 67 -1.13 -23.74 -1.10
C GLU A 67 -0.26 -23.93 0.15
N ILE A 68 -0.82 -23.68 1.33
CA ILE A 68 -0.14 -23.92 2.60
C ILE A 68 0.18 -25.41 2.74
N ARG A 69 -0.76 -26.29 2.38
CA ARG A 69 -0.55 -27.75 2.41
C ARG A 69 0.59 -28.19 1.49
N LEU A 70 0.63 -27.67 0.25
CA LEU A 70 1.73 -27.96 -0.68
C LEU A 70 3.08 -27.48 -0.11
N ALA A 71 3.11 -26.26 0.42
CA ALA A 71 4.32 -25.69 1.02
C ALA A 71 4.74 -26.42 2.31
N LEU A 72 3.80 -27.02 3.05
CA LEU A 72 4.06 -27.88 4.21
C LEU A 72 4.69 -29.20 3.80
N VAL A 73 4.11 -29.91 2.82
CA VAL A 73 4.65 -31.18 2.31
C VAL A 73 6.06 -31.00 1.76
N GLU A 74 6.32 -29.91 1.03
CA GLU A 74 7.67 -29.61 0.55
C GLU A 74 8.67 -29.33 1.70
N ALA A 75 8.23 -28.72 2.80
CA ALA A 75 9.08 -28.42 3.95
C ALA A 75 9.24 -29.62 4.92
N LEU A 76 8.27 -30.53 4.93
CA LEU A 76 8.14 -31.67 5.83
C LEU A 76 7.59 -32.88 5.06
N PRO A 77 8.41 -33.58 4.26
CA PRO A 77 7.93 -34.72 3.47
C PRO A 77 7.25 -35.80 4.32
N ASP A 78 7.71 -36.01 5.55
CA ASP A 78 7.15 -37.00 6.48
C ASP A 78 5.70 -36.68 6.92
N ILE A 79 5.25 -35.42 6.81
CA ILE A 79 3.86 -35.04 7.11
C ILE A 79 2.87 -35.52 6.04
N GLU A 80 3.37 -35.85 4.84
CA GLU A 80 2.56 -36.35 3.73
C GLU A 80 1.94 -37.71 4.04
N GLU A 81 2.60 -38.52 4.88
CA GLU A 81 2.12 -39.84 5.30
C GLU A 81 0.88 -39.76 6.23
N ASP A 82 0.62 -38.60 6.84
CA ASP A 82 -0.56 -38.33 7.66
C ASP A 82 -1.35 -37.14 7.10
N GLU A 83 -2.23 -37.43 6.13
CA GLU A 83 -3.10 -36.44 5.47
C GLU A 83 -3.93 -35.63 6.47
N ALA A 84 -4.37 -36.25 7.57
CA ALA A 84 -5.17 -35.58 8.59
C ALA A 84 -4.34 -34.58 9.39
N ALA A 85 -3.10 -34.94 9.76
CA ALA A 85 -2.16 -34.04 10.42
C ALA A 85 -1.76 -32.89 9.48
N CYS A 86 -1.51 -33.17 8.21
CA CYS A 86 -1.15 -32.15 7.20
C CYS A 86 -2.29 -31.13 7.00
N ALA A 87 -3.53 -31.58 6.84
CA ALA A 87 -4.70 -30.71 6.72
C ALA A 87 -4.90 -29.84 7.98
N LYS A 88 -4.76 -30.44 9.16
CA LYS A 88 -4.86 -29.70 10.43
C LYS A 88 -3.76 -28.65 10.58
N ALA A 89 -2.52 -28.98 10.25
CA ALA A 89 -1.41 -28.02 10.27
C ALA A 89 -1.62 -26.86 9.29
N ALA A 90 -2.14 -27.14 8.08
CA ALA A 90 -2.45 -26.11 7.10
C ALA A 90 -3.52 -25.14 7.62
N HIS A 91 -4.58 -25.68 8.23
CA HIS A 91 -5.62 -24.89 8.85
C HIS A 91 -5.10 -24.02 10.01
N GLU A 92 -4.27 -24.59 10.90
CA GLU A 92 -3.65 -23.86 12.03
C GLU A 92 -2.73 -22.73 11.54
N LEU A 93 -1.95 -22.94 10.47
CA LEU A 93 -1.12 -21.90 9.84
C LEU A 93 -1.96 -20.79 9.21
N ARG A 94 -3.05 -21.14 8.51
CA ARG A 94 -3.99 -20.16 7.94
C ARG A 94 -4.59 -19.27 9.04
N GLN A 95 -5.03 -19.86 10.15
CA GLN A 95 -5.51 -19.11 11.31
C GLN A 95 -4.44 -18.19 11.92
N ALA A 96 -3.17 -18.62 11.95
CA ALA A 96 -2.08 -17.78 12.42
C ALA A 96 -1.83 -16.57 11.51
N ILE A 97 -1.95 -16.74 10.18
CA ILE A 97 -1.90 -15.64 9.20
C ILE A 97 -3.05 -14.65 9.45
N GLU A 98 -4.26 -15.12 9.69
CA GLU A 98 -5.40 -14.25 10.03
C GLU A 98 -5.16 -13.46 11.31
N GLN A 99 -4.67 -14.11 12.37
CA GLN A 99 -4.34 -13.43 13.63
C GLN A 99 -3.27 -12.36 13.45
N LEU A 100 -2.29 -12.60 12.57
CA LEU A 100 -1.29 -11.60 12.20
C LEU A 100 -1.94 -10.38 11.54
N PHE A 101 -2.88 -10.56 10.61
CA PHE A 101 -3.58 -9.44 9.98
C PHE A 101 -4.48 -8.67 10.94
N ILE A 102 -5.14 -9.35 11.89
CA ILE A 102 -5.91 -8.69 12.95
C ILE A 102 -5.01 -7.75 13.77
N ARG A 103 -3.89 -8.26 14.29
CA ARG A 103 -2.94 -7.46 15.07
C ARG A 103 -2.32 -6.33 14.26
N ARG A 104 -2.07 -6.55 12.96
CA ARG A 104 -1.59 -5.53 12.05
C ARG A 104 -2.60 -4.40 11.87
N GLY A 105 -3.88 -4.75 11.71
CA GLY A 105 -4.98 -3.77 11.67
C GLY A 105 -5.03 -2.92 12.94
N GLU A 106 -4.97 -3.58 14.11
CA GLU A 106 -4.96 -2.90 15.42
C GLU A 106 -3.73 -2.00 15.61
N SER A 107 -2.54 -2.49 15.26
CA SER A 107 -1.30 -1.71 15.35
C SER A 107 -1.31 -0.52 14.41
N PHE A 108 -1.86 -0.68 13.20
CA PHE A 108 -2.03 0.41 12.26
C PHE A 108 -3.02 1.46 12.76
N ALA A 109 -4.16 1.03 13.30
CA ALA A 109 -5.15 1.93 13.89
C ALA A 109 -4.57 2.71 15.08
N SER A 110 -3.82 2.04 15.95
CA SER A 110 -3.09 2.67 17.05
C SER A 110 -2.01 3.65 16.57
N ALA A 111 -1.23 3.29 15.53
CA ALA A 111 -0.22 4.17 14.96
C ALA A 111 -0.80 5.46 14.37
N VAL A 112 -2.01 5.39 13.81
CA VAL A 112 -2.74 6.60 13.36
C VAL A 112 -3.12 7.50 14.55
N GLN A 113 -3.42 6.92 15.71
CA GLN A 113 -3.75 7.67 16.92
C GLN A 113 -2.51 8.30 17.58
N THR A 114 -1.41 7.56 17.69
CA THR A 114 -0.22 7.97 18.45
C THR A 114 0.84 8.66 17.60
N GLY A 115 0.78 8.49 16.27
CA GLY A 115 1.83 8.91 15.34
C GLY A 115 3.07 8.01 15.35
N GLU A 116 3.07 6.94 16.15
CA GLU A 116 4.19 6.00 16.29
C GLU A 116 3.91 4.74 15.47
N VAL A 117 4.69 4.51 14.42
CA VAL A 117 4.59 3.30 13.60
C VAL A 117 5.31 2.16 14.32
N GLN A 118 4.55 1.23 14.91
CA GLN A 118 5.12 -0.04 15.36
C GLN A 118 5.42 -0.92 14.15
N GLN A 119 6.70 -1.28 13.98
CA GLN A 119 7.09 -2.28 12.98
C GLN A 119 6.92 -3.68 13.56
N ILE A 120 6.07 -4.46 12.91
CA ILE A 120 5.91 -5.89 13.18
C ILE A 120 6.92 -6.64 12.32
N ASP A 121 7.86 -7.34 12.95
CA ASP A 121 8.91 -8.15 12.33
C ASP A 121 8.49 -9.63 12.26
N ALA A 122 9.21 -10.45 11.48
CA ALA A 122 9.04 -11.90 11.35
C ALA A 122 9.02 -12.63 12.72
N THR A 123 9.63 -12.03 13.75
CA THR A 123 9.58 -12.47 15.15
C THR A 123 8.17 -12.53 15.72
N GLU A 124 7.24 -11.69 15.27
CA GLU A 124 5.86 -11.71 15.76
C GLU A 124 5.02 -12.82 15.13
N LEU A 125 5.31 -13.19 13.88
CA LEU A 125 4.74 -14.39 13.26
C LEU A 125 5.19 -15.64 14.04
N ILE A 126 6.48 -15.75 14.35
CA ILE A 126 7.04 -16.80 15.21
C ILE A 126 6.34 -16.78 16.58
N ALA A 127 6.21 -15.61 17.20
CA ALA A 127 5.57 -15.48 18.51
C ALA A 127 4.06 -15.75 18.51
N THR A 128 3.40 -15.60 17.36
CA THR A 128 1.96 -15.91 17.20
C THR A 128 1.77 -17.41 16.99
N LEU A 129 2.62 -18.02 16.16
CA LEU A 129 2.67 -19.47 15.99
C LEU A 129 3.01 -20.19 17.30
N ALA A 130 3.97 -19.66 18.08
CA ALA A 130 4.39 -20.23 19.36
C ALA A 130 3.37 -20.05 20.50
N ARG A 131 2.51 -19.01 20.42
CA ARG A 131 1.46 -18.73 21.42
C ARG A 131 0.14 -19.45 21.13
N GLY A 132 -0.07 -19.98 19.93
CA GLY A 132 -1.27 -20.73 19.59
C GLY A 132 -1.37 -22.03 20.40
N GLU A 133 -2.58 -22.46 20.72
CA GLU A 133 -2.87 -23.81 21.24
C GLU A 133 -2.80 -24.87 20.12
N ASN A 134 -1.94 -24.64 19.12
CA ASN A 134 -1.86 -25.40 17.88
C ASN A 134 -1.04 -26.66 18.14
N ALA A 135 -1.74 -27.77 18.42
CA ALA A 135 -1.13 -29.01 18.87
C ALA A 135 -0.20 -29.64 17.81
N VAL A 136 -0.48 -29.45 16.52
CA VAL A 136 0.32 -30.03 15.43
C VAL A 136 1.56 -29.19 15.13
N LEU A 137 1.43 -27.86 15.21
CA LEU A 137 2.58 -26.95 15.04
C LEU A 137 3.60 -26.98 16.19
N LYS A 138 3.30 -27.68 17.30
CA LYS A 138 4.29 -27.97 18.36
C LYS A 138 5.24 -29.12 17.98
N GLU A 139 4.80 -30.01 17.09
CA GLU A 139 5.61 -31.12 16.57
C GLU A 139 6.42 -30.67 15.33
N VAL A 140 5.95 -29.62 14.65
CA VAL A 140 6.66 -28.95 13.57
C VAL A 140 7.66 -27.94 14.13
N ASP A 141 8.90 -27.96 13.62
CA ASP A 141 9.91 -26.94 13.91
C ASP A 141 9.35 -25.52 13.58
N PRO A 142 9.23 -24.60 14.56
CA PRO A 142 8.68 -23.27 14.36
C PRO A 142 9.39 -22.46 13.27
N GLU A 143 10.68 -22.69 13.04
CA GLU A 143 11.42 -22.03 11.95
C GLU A 143 10.93 -22.50 10.58
N ARG A 144 10.62 -23.79 10.44
CA ARG A 144 10.07 -24.37 9.21
C ARG A 144 8.65 -23.92 8.97
N ALA A 145 7.79 -23.93 10.00
CA ALA A 145 6.43 -23.39 9.90
C ALA A 145 6.43 -21.91 9.48
N THR A 146 7.35 -21.12 10.03
CA THR A 146 7.53 -19.71 9.66
C THR A 146 8.02 -19.55 8.22
N ALA A 147 8.96 -20.38 7.78
CA ALA A 147 9.45 -20.37 6.40
C ALA A 147 8.34 -20.76 5.40
N THR A 148 7.48 -21.72 5.74
CA THR A 148 6.30 -22.11 4.95
C THR A 148 5.33 -20.95 4.80
N VAL A 149 4.95 -20.31 5.92
CA VAL A 149 4.06 -19.13 5.88
C VAL A 149 4.69 -17.98 5.07
N ARG A 150 5.98 -17.71 5.30
CA ARG A 150 6.70 -16.66 4.58
C ARG A 150 6.69 -16.91 3.08
N ARG A 151 6.89 -18.14 2.64
CA ARG A 151 6.84 -18.52 1.22
C ARG A 151 5.47 -18.24 0.60
N VAL A 152 4.38 -18.61 1.28
CA VAL A 152 3.00 -18.38 0.80
C VAL A 152 2.71 -16.87 0.72
N ILE A 153 3.21 -16.07 1.67
CA ILE A 153 3.02 -14.61 1.68
C ILE A 153 3.91 -13.89 0.64
N GLU A 154 5.14 -14.35 0.42
CA GLU A 154 6.09 -13.72 -0.50
C GLU A 154 5.76 -14.02 -1.97
N ARG A 155 5.13 -15.17 -2.26
CA ARG A 155 4.79 -15.62 -3.61
C ARG A 155 3.38 -16.24 -3.66
N PRO A 156 2.33 -15.49 -3.33
CA PRO A 156 0.96 -16.00 -3.38
C PRO A 156 0.52 -16.17 -4.83
N SER A 157 -0.38 -17.13 -5.12
CA SER A 157 -1.15 -17.07 -6.36
C SER A 157 -2.09 -15.86 -6.36
N ALA A 158 -2.66 -15.56 -7.53
CA ALA A 158 -3.64 -14.47 -7.68
C ALA A 158 -4.88 -14.64 -6.78
N SER A 159 -5.34 -15.88 -6.54
CA SER A 159 -6.48 -16.16 -5.65
C SER A 159 -6.09 -15.96 -4.18
N THR A 160 -4.94 -16.50 -3.76
CA THR A 160 -4.41 -16.30 -2.40
C THR A 160 -4.15 -14.82 -2.11
N GLN A 161 -3.53 -14.09 -3.04
CA GLN A 161 -3.25 -12.66 -2.88
C GLN A 161 -4.54 -11.85 -2.70
N ARG A 162 -5.58 -12.17 -3.47
CA ARG A 162 -6.89 -11.52 -3.38
C ARG A 162 -7.55 -11.78 -2.02
N HIS A 163 -7.50 -13.02 -1.53
CA HIS A 163 -8.03 -13.39 -0.22
C HIS A 163 -7.29 -12.68 0.92
N LEU A 164 -5.95 -12.73 0.92
CA LEU A 164 -5.10 -12.07 1.90
C LEU A 164 -5.34 -10.55 1.93
N ARG A 165 -5.47 -9.90 0.77
CA ARG A 165 -5.79 -8.47 0.68
C ARG A 165 -7.17 -8.17 1.28
N ARG A 166 -8.19 -8.96 0.93
CA ARG A 166 -9.55 -8.78 1.47
C ARG A 166 -9.60 -8.93 3.00
N LEU A 167 -8.83 -9.87 3.56
CA LEU A 167 -8.69 -10.02 5.01
C LEU A 167 -7.98 -8.82 5.63
N ALA A 168 -6.85 -8.40 5.06
CA ALA A 168 -6.11 -7.24 5.54
C ALA A 168 -6.97 -5.96 5.55
N ASP A 169 -7.71 -5.71 4.48
CA ASP A 169 -8.63 -4.57 4.37
C ASP A 169 -9.76 -4.65 5.41
N ALA A 170 -10.38 -5.83 5.55
CA ALA A 170 -11.47 -6.04 6.49
C ALA A 170 -11.00 -5.85 7.94
N TYR A 171 -9.89 -6.47 8.35
CA TYR A 171 -9.37 -6.35 9.71
C TYR A 171 -8.85 -4.96 10.02
N THR A 172 -8.28 -4.26 9.04
CA THR A 172 -7.91 -2.85 9.16
C THR A 172 -9.14 -1.98 9.39
N LEU A 173 -10.20 -2.17 8.60
CA LEU A 173 -11.47 -1.47 8.80
C LEU A 173 -12.07 -1.78 10.17
N PHE A 174 -12.08 -3.03 10.60
CA PHE A 174 -12.59 -3.42 11.91
C PHE A 174 -11.80 -2.80 13.07
N ALA A 175 -10.47 -2.77 12.97
CA ALA A 175 -9.62 -2.10 13.96
C ALA A 175 -9.99 -0.61 14.07
N PHE A 176 -10.18 0.07 12.94
CA PHE A 176 -10.62 1.47 12.93
C PHE A 176 -12.03 1.69 13.47
N LEU A 177 -12.96 0.76 13.23
CA LEU A 177 -14.31 0.83 13.80
C LEU A 177 -14.32 0.63 15.32
N ARG A 178 -13.29 0.01 15.88
CA ARG A 178 -13.10 -0.18 17.32
C ARG A 178 -12.39 0.98 18.02
N GLU A 179 -11.63 1.78 17.29
CA GLU A 179 -10.97 2.95 17.86
C GLU A 179 -11.98 4.05 18.25
N ALA A 180 -11.60 4.88 19.24
CA ALA A 180 -12.46 5.92 19.82
C ALA A 180 -13.06 6.87 18.76
N PRO A 181 -14.22 7.51 19.01
CA PRO A 181 -14.91 8.39 18.05
C PRO A 181 -14.05 9.52 17.45
N ASP A 182 -12.97 9.90 18.13
CA ASP A 182 -12.00 10.88 17.64
C ASP A 182 -11.18 10.33 16.47
N VAL A 183 -10.83 9.04 16.48
CA VAL A 183 -10.15 8.35 15.37
C VAL A 183 -11.11 8.18 14.19
N GLN A 184 -12.37 7.82 14.42
CA GLN A 184 -13.37 7.79 13.36
C GLN A 184 -13.60 9.17 12.72
N ARG A 185 -13.58 10.26 13.51
CA ARG A 185 -13.63 11.64 13.01
C ARG A 185 -12.35 12.05 12.26
N VAL A 186 -11.18 11.65 12.75
CA VAL A 186 -9.89 11.87 12.08
C VAL A 186 -9.83 11.09 10.77
N ILE A 187 -10.41 9.90 10.68
CA ILE A 187 -10.51 9.09 9.46
C ILE A 187 -11.48 9.72 8.47
N VAL A 188 -12.69 10.09 8.91
CA VAL A 188 -13.61 10.83 8.04
C VAL A 188 -12.91 12.09 7.54
N ARG A 189 -12.14 12.82 8.35
CA ARG A 189 -11.35 14.01 7.91
C ARG A 189 -10.13 13.69 7.03
N LEU A 190 -9.41 12.60 7.30
CA LEU A 190 -8.26 12.13 6.50
C LEU A 190 -8.75 11.78 5.09
N PHE A 191 -9.87 11.07 5.00
CA PHE A 191 -10.41 10.61 3.73
C PHE A 191 -11.29 11.65 3.04
N SER A 192 -11.92 12.60 3.75
CA SER A 192 -12.83 13.59 3.12
C SER A 192 -12.19 14.84 2.54
N ASP A 193 -10.91 15.17 2.84
CA ASP A 193 -10.28 16.42 2.31
C ASP A 193 -8.73 16.49 2.43
N GLY A 194 -8.02 15.37 2.64
CA GLY A 194 -6.56 15.38 2.87
C GLY A 194 -5.73 15.70 1.61
N ASP A 195 -4.59 16.37 1.79
CA ASP A 195 -3.61 16.63 0.73
C ASP A 195 -2.40 15.69 0.89
N VAL A 196 -2.04 14.94 -0.15
CA VAL A 196 -0.93 13.98 -0.13
C VAL A 196 0.07 14.33 -1.23
N TRP A 197 1.34 14.53 -0.86
CA TRP A 197 2.43 14.69 -1.82
C TRP A 197 3.10 13.35 -2.09
N LEU A 198 3.16 13.00 -3.38
CA LEU A 198 3.77 11.77 -3.87
C LEU A 198 5.22 12.03 -4.25
N ASP A 199 6.08 11.09 -3.88
CA ASP A 199 7.49 11.07 -4.27
C ASP A 199 7.71 10.24 -5.56
N THR A 200 8.87 10.43 -6.20
CA THR A 200 9.30 9.67 -7.39
C THR A 200 9.23 8.15 -7.15
N THR A 201 9.51 7.71 -5.91
CA THR A 201 9.43 6.30 -5.51
C THR A 201 8.01 5.71 -5.57
N VAL A 202 6.97 6.54 -5.56
CA VAL A 202 5.57 6.13 -5.74
C VAL A 202 5.12 6.33 -7.19
N VAL A 203 5.54 7.43 -7.82
CA VAL A 203 5.13 7.75 -9.19
C VAL A 203 5.65 6.73 -10.21
N LEU A 204 6.90 6.28 -10.10
CA LEU A 204 7.46 5.30 -11.04
C LEU A 204 6.73 3.95 -11.02
N PRO A 205 6.39 3.35 -9.87
CA PRO A 205 5.49 2.21 -9.81
C PRO A 205 4.12 2.45 -10.47
N LEU A 206 3.51 3.62 -10.30
CA LEU A 206 2.22 3.92 -10.93
C LEU A 206 2.30 3.87 -12.46
N LEU A 207 3.36 4.44 -13.04
CA LEU A 207 3.62 4.32 -14.48
C LEU A 207 3.82 2.86 -14.89
N ALA A 208 4.58 2.10 -14.10
CA ALA A 208 4.84 0.69 -14.38
C ALA A 208 3.57 -0.19 -14.36
N GLU A 209 2.57 0.17 -13.57
CA GLU A 209 1.30 -0.57 -13.51
C GLU A 209 0.45 -0.51 -14.77
N THR A 210 0.73 0.44 -15.66
CA THR A 210 0.11 0.46 -17.00
C THR A 210 0.42 -0.81 -17.80
N LEU A 211 1.48 -1.54 -17.41
CA LEU A 211 1.88 -2.82 -18.00
C LEU A 211 1.02 -4.00 -17.53
N LEU A 212 0.34 -3.86 -16.39
CA LEU A 212 -0.51 -4.92 -15.82
C LEU A 212 -1.86 -4.95 -16.53
N PHE A 213 -2.24 -6.11 -17.07
CA PHE A 213 -3.54 -6.27 -17.74
C PHE A 213 -4.70 -6.31 -16.75
N GLU A 214 -4.51 -6.92 -15.58
CA GLU A 214 -5.56 -7.05 -14.58
C GLU A 214 -5.66 -5.81 -13.70
N ARG A 215 -6.84 -5.17 -13.71
CA ARG A 215 -7.09 -3.96 -12.92
C ARG A 215 -6.93 -4.18 -11.40
N ALA A 216 -7.17 -5.41 -10.92
CA ALA A 216 -7.03 -5.78 -9.52
C ALA A 216 -5.57 -5.86 -9.03
N GLU A 217 -4.61 -6.01 -9.94
CA GLU A 217 -3.18 -6.08 -9.63
C GLU A 217 -2.52 -4.70 -9.53
N ARG A 218 -3.20 -3.65 -10.00
CA ARG A 218 -2.71 -2.26 -9.99
C ARG A 218 -2.89 -1.61 -8.62
N HIS A 219 -1.82 -1.19 -7.94
CA HIS A 219 -1.88 -0.37 -6.72
C HIS A 219 -2.50 1.02 -6.97
N TYR A 220 -2.52 1.50 -8.21
CA TYR A 220 -3.29 2.67 -8.65
C TYR A 220 -4.78 2.55 -8.28
N THR A 221 -5.33 1.32 -8.19
CA THR A 221 -6.71 1.13 -7.73
C THR A 221 -6.91 1.64 -6.29
N VAL A 222 -5.88 1.55 -5.43
CA VAL A 222 -5.91 2.08 -4.06
C VAL A 222 -5.82 3.61 -4.08
N LEU A 223 -4.96 4.20 -4.91
CA LEU A 223 -4.89 5.67 -5.06
C LEU A 223 -6.17 6.25 -5.67
N ARG A 224 -6.80 5.51 -6.57
CA ARG A 224 -8.10 5.90 -7.14
C ARG A 224 -9.21 5.82 -6.11
N ALA A 225 -9.23 4.77 -5.28
CA ALA A 225 -10.15 4.71 -4.14
C ALA A 225 -9.89 5.85 -3.14
N ALA A 226 -8.64 6.28 -2.97
CA ALA A 226 -8.28 7.45 -2.18
C ALA A 226 -8.82 8.75 -2.79
N LEU A 227 -8.67 8.96 -4.10
CA LEU A 227 -9.25 10.10 -4.82
C LEU A 227 -10.79 10.10 -4.74
N ASP A 228 -11.43 8.94 -4.98
CA ASP A 228 -12.88 8.77 -4.89
C ASP A 228 -13.40 9.03 -3.45
N ALA A 229 -12.54 8.86 -2.44
CA ALA A 229 -12.85 9.19 -1.06
C ALA A 229 -12.78 10.69 -0.75
N GLY A 230 -12.06 11.49 -1.55
CA GLY A 230 -11.89 12.93 -1.37
C GLY A 230 -10.44 13.38 -1.11
N LEU A 231 -9.45 12.47 -1.16
CA LEU A 231 -8.05 12.84 -1.07
C LEU A 231 -7.59 13.59 -2.33
N ARG A 232 -6.69 14.56 -2.15
CA ARG A 232 -6.04 15.31 -3.23
C ARG A 232 -4.58 14.90 -3.29
N LEU A 233 -4.17 14.38 -4.45
CA LEU A 233 -2.81 13.93 -4.68
C LEU A 233 -2.02 15.02 -5.40
N HIS A 234 -0.80 15.26 -4.94
CA HIS A 234 0.08 16.32 -5.42
C HIS A 234 1.48 15.80 -5.74
N VAL A 235 2.14 16.41 -6.71
CA VAL A 235 3.58 16.27 -6.97
C VAL A 235 4.22 17.65 -7.11
N THR A 236 5.50 17.75 -6.78
CA THR A 236 6.32 18.95 -6.98
C THR A 236 7.08 18.89 -8.31
N ASP A 237 7.56 20.04 -8.77
CA ASP A 237 8.42 20.15 -9.96
C ASP A 237 9.65 19.23 -9.87
N GLY A 238 10.17 19.05 -8.65
CA GLY A 238 11.30 18.17 -8.41
C GLY A 238 11.01 16.71 -8.73
N VAL A 239 9.84 16.22 -8.33
CA VAL A 239 9.39 14.85 -8.63
C VAL A 239 9.10 14.69 -10.12
N ILE A 240 8.47 15.67 -10.76
CA ILE A 240 8.23 15.66 -12.21
C ILE A 240 9.54 15.56 -12.98
N GLU A 241 10.55 16.35 -12.59
CA GLU A 241 11.87 16.31 -13.20
C GLU A 241 12.59 14.97 -12.99
N GLU A 242 12.48 14.37 -11.81
CA GLU A 242 13.10 13.07 -11.53
C GLU A 242 12.45 11.94 -12.32
N VAL A 243 11.12 11.96 -12.43
CA VAL A 243 10.36 10.99 -13.24
C VAL A 243 10.77 11.11 -14.71
N GLU A 244 10.79 12.33 -15.26
CA GLU A 244 11.23 12.58 -16.65
C GLU A 244 12.66 12.07 -16.89
N ARG A 245 13.61 12.44 -16.03
CA ARG A 245 15.00 11.96 -16.16
C ARG A 245 15.10 10.44 -16.07
N HIS A 246 14.27 9.80 -15.26
CA HIS A 246 14.27 8.35 -15.13
C HIS A 246 13.68 7.64 -16.35
N ILE A 247 12.63 8.22 -16.97
CA ILE A 247 12.11 7.73 -18.25
C ILE A 247 13.18 7.89 -19.34
N ASN A 248 13.81 9.06 -19.43
CA ASN A 248 14.89 9.33 -20.37
C ASN A 248 16.05 8.34 -20.20
N ARG A 249 16.52 8.11 -18.97
CA ARG A 249 17.55 7.11 -18.67
C ARG A 249 17.14 5.71 -19.10
N SER A 250 15.88 5.34 -18.93
CA SER A 250 15.34 4.05 -19.35
C SER A 250 15.29 3.93 -20.90
N LEU A 251 14.98 5.03 -21.59
CA LEU A 251 15.02 5.13 -23.05
C LEU A 251 16.45 5.03 -23.58
N THR A 252 17.41 5.71 -22.94
CA THR A 252 18.84 5.58 -23.28
C THR A 252 19.28 4.15 -23.11
N PHE A 253 18.99 3.52 -21.97
CA PHE A 253 19.28 2.10 -21.74
C PHE A 253 18.73 1.23 -22.86
N ALA A 254 17.44 1.38 -23.20
CA ALA A 254 16.80 0.57 -24.23
C ALA A 254 17.47 0.71 -25.62
N ARG A 255 18.06 1.88 -25.92
CA ARG A 255 18.72 2.19 -27.20
C ARG A 255 20.21 1.83 -27.23
N THR A 256 20.90 1.81 -26.10
CA THR A 256 22.31 1.43 -25.98
C THR A 256 22.46 -0.10 -26.13
N ALA A 257 23.56 -0.58 -26.72
CA ALA A 257 23.83 -2.01 -26.76
C ALA A 257 24.03 -2.56 -25.34
N THR A 258 23.59 -3.79 -25.06
CA THR A 258 23.57 -4.34 -23.69
C THR A 258 24.95 -4.43 -23.06
N ASP A 259 25.99 -4.60 -23.87
CA ASP A 259 27.40 -4.66 -23.51
C ASP A 259 28.06 -3.28 -23.30
N GLU A 260 27.43 -2.21 -23.77
CA GLU A 260 27.93 -0.83 -23.63
C GLU A 260 27.41 -0.13 -22.38
N TRP A 261 26.31 -0.60 -21.79
CA TRP A 261 25.75 0.00 -20.58
C TRP A 261 26.51 -0.42 -19.32
N ARG A 262 27.20 0.53 -18.69
CA ARG A 262 28.06 0.29 -17.52
C ARG A 262 27.38 0.60 -16.17
N SER A 263 26.13 1.06 -16.20
CA SER A 263 25.37 1.44 -15.00
C SER A 263 24.33 0.37 -14.66
N ARG A 264 23.55 0.58 -13.60
CA ARG A 264 22.43 -0.31 -13.27
C ARG A 264 21.32 -0.20 -14.30
N VAL A 265 20.59 -1.29 -14.53
CA VAL A 265 19.38 -1.27 -15.36
C VAL A 265 18.33 -0.37 -14.69
N PRO A 266 17.81 0.65 -15.38
CA PRO A 266 16.79 1.54 -14.83
C PRO A 266 15.50 0.80 -14.48
N PHE A 267 14.84 1.21 -13.40
CA PHE A 267 13.65 0.51 -12.86
C PHE A 267 12.52 0.33 -13.87
N LEU A 268 12.14 1.37 -14.63
CA LEU A 268 11.00 1.27 -15.57
C LEU A 268 11.31 0.27 -16.68
N TYR A 269 12.52 0.28 -17.21
CA TYR A 269 12.94 -0.72 -18.19
C TYR A 269 12.98 -2.12 -17.59
N ALA A 270 13.50 -2.28 -16.37
CA ALA A 270 13.54 -3.58 -15.70
C ALA A 270 12.14 -4.19 -15.55
N VAL A 271 11.16 -3.40 -15.07
CA VAL A 271 9.77 -3.86 -14.93
C VAL A 271 9.14 -4.15 -16.29
N TYR A 272 9.40 -3.31 -17.30
CA TYR A 272 8.94 -3.53 -18.66
C TYR A 272 9.43 -4.85 -19.26
N ALA A 273 10.72 -5.14 -19.11
CA ALA A 273 11.32 -6.39 -19.56
C ALA A 273 10.78 -7.60 -18.78
N SER A 274 10.61 -7.47 -17.46
CA SER A 274 10.01 -8.50 -16.62
C SER A 274 8.54 -8.79 -16.96
N ALA A 275 7.82 -7.81 -17.52
CA ALA A 275 6.47 -8.01 -18.07
C ALA A 275 6.45 -8.74 -19.43
N GLY A 276 7.60 -9.25 -19.89
CA GLY A 276 7.73 -10.04 -21.12
C GLY A 276 7.67 -9.22 -22.42
N ARG A 277 7.84 -7.90 -22.34
CA ARG A 277 7.74 -7.00 -23.50
C ARG A 277 9.06 -6.86 -24.26
N SER A 278 8.97 -6.57 -25.56
CA SER A 278 10.16 -6.43 -26.41
C SER A 278 10.89 -5.11 -26.17
N ARG A 279 12.22 -5.16 -26.09
CA ARG A 279 13.09 -3.96 -25.99
C ARG A 279 12.79 -2.91 -27.07
N THR A 280 12.45 -3.34 -28.28
CA THR A 280 12.16 -2.44 -29.41
C THR A 280 10.88 -1.63 -29.22
N GLU A 281 9.95 -2.11 -28.40
CA GLU A 281 8.66 -1.49 -28.14
C GLU A 281 8.68 -0.56 -26.93
N PHE A 282 9.78 -0.57 -26.15
CA PHE A 282 9.92 0.27 -24.95
C PHE A 282 9.71 1.75 -25.24
N ALA A 283 10.26 2.26 -26.34
CA ALA A 283 10.11 3.65 -26.73
C ALA A 283 8.66 4.02 -27.06
N GLY A 284 7.90 3.09 -27.64
CA GLY A 284 6.47 3.30 -27.91
C GLY A 284 5.64 3.31 -26.64
N TRP A 285 6.02 2.52 -25.63
CA TRP A 285 5.37 2.54 -24.32
C TRP A 285 5.69 3.80 -23.51
N ALA A 286 6.96 4.22 -23.49
CA ALA A 286 7.40 5.43 -22.78
C ALA A 286 6.75 6.70 -23.34
N ALA A 287 6.53 6.77 -24.66
CA ALA A 287 5.88 7.90 -25.34
C ALA A 287 4.44 8.18 -24.89
N ASN A 288 3.82 7.31 -24.08
CA ASN A 288 2.54 7.59 -23.44
C ASN A 288 2.67 8.57 -22.26
N PHE A 289 3.87 8.74 -21.71
CA PHE A 289 4.15 9.54 -20.50
C PHE A 289 5.00 10.77 -20.80
N ASP A 290 5.95 10.66 -21.74
CA ASP A 290 6.85 11.75 -22.10
C ASP A 290 7.02 11.89 -23.62
N GLY A 291 6.85 13.11 -24.13
CA GLY A 291 7.07 13.46 -25.53
C GLY A 291 8.43 14.12 -25.76
N ASN A 292 8.83 14.25 -27.04
CA ASN A 292 10.12 14.84 -27.39
C ASN A 292 10.17 16.38 -27.32
N MET A 293 9.03 17.04 -27.11
CA MET A 293 8.93 18.51 -27.18
C MET A 293 8.90 19.16 -25.80
N ARG A 294 8.06 18.67 -24.89
CA ARG A 294 7.88 19.23 -23.54
C ARG A 294 7.74 18.11 -22.50
N PRO A 295 8.76 17.24 -22.35
CA PRO A 295 8.64 15.99 -21.59
C PRO A 295 8.19 16.17 -20.14
N LYS A 296 8.60 17.26 -19.47
CA LYS A 296 8.13 17.58 -18.10
C LYS A 296 6.66 17.99 -18.05
N ASP A 297 6.19 18.75 -19.03
CA ASP A 297 4.77 19.11 -19.13
C ASP A 297 3.93 17.88 -19.48
N ASP A 298 4.43 17.03 -20.39
CA ASP A 298 3.78 15.77 -20.78
C ASP A 298 3.61 14.84 -19.57
N VAL A 299 4.65 14.66 -18.76
CA VAL A 299 4.57 13.89 -17.50
C VAL A 299 3.55 14.50 -16.55
N ARG A 300 3.55 15.83 -16.37
CA ARG A 300 2.59 16.50 -15.50
C ARG A 300 1.14 16.30 -15.97
N GLU A 301 0.90 16.47 -17.26
CA GLU A 301 -0.43 16.30 -17.88
C GLU A 301 -0.90 14.85 -17.73
N TYR A 302 -0.03 13.87 -18.01
CA TYR A 302 -0.33 12.46 -17.83
C TYR A 302 -0.71 12.11 -16.39
N LEU A 303 0.07 12.58 -15.40
CA LEU A 303 -0.22 12.35 -13.99
C LEU A 303 -1.58 12.94 -13.56
N ALA A 304 -1.94 14.10 -14.10
CA ALA A 304 -3.22 14.74 -13.79
C ALA A 304 -4.40 14.00 -14.45
N ASP A 305 -4.29 13.70 -15.74
CA ASP A 305 -5.39 13.15 -16.54
C ASP A 305 -5.66 11.67 -16.22
N ASP A 306 -4.59 10.86 -16.15
CA ASP A 306 -4.72 9.42 -15.94
C ASP A 306 -4.79 9.05 -14.46
N PHE A 307 -4.07 9.79 -13.60
CA PHE A 307 -3.96 9.43 -12.18
C PHE A 307 -4.58 10.42 -11.21
N GLY A 308 -5.13 11.56 -11.65
CA GLY A 308 -5.71 12.57 -10.76
C GLY A 308 -4.68 13.21 -9.82
N VAL A 309 -3.39 13.12 -10.15
CA VAL A 309 -2.29 13.69 -9.36
C VAL A 309 -1.97 15.07 -9.91
N THR A 310 -2.26 16.10 -9.11
CA THR A 310 -2.10 17.50 -9.51
C THR A 310 -0.72 18.06 -9.18
N HIS A 311 -0.32 19.14 -9.83
CA HIS A 311 0.94 19.81 -9.55
C HIS A 311 0.76 20.89 -8.47
N ARG A 312 1.55 20.80 -7.39
CA ARG A 312 1.64 21.83 -6.35
C ARG A 312 3.01 21.80 -5.67
N ASN A 313 3.80 22.85 -5.89
CA ASN A 313 5.06 23.06 -5.19
C ASN A 313 4.87 23.40 -3.71
N LEU A 314 5.91 23.13 -2.94
CA LEU A 314 5.96 23.33 -1.49
C LEU A 314 7.02 24.35 -1.08
N LYS A 315 7.59 25.07 -2.04
CA LYS A 315 8.70 26.00 -1.83
C LYS A 315 8.42 27.03 -0.73
N GLU A 316 7.27 27.69 -0.78
CA GLU A 316 6.89 28.70 0.21
C GLU A 316 6.80 28.10 1.63
N GLU A 317 6.19 26.93 1.75
CA GLU A 317 6.09 26.23 3.02
C GLU A 317 7.43 25.65 3.47
N SER A 318 8.30 25.27 2.55
CA SER A 318 9.64 24.77 2.85
C SER A 318 10.62 25.85 3.30
N ASP A 319 10.40 27.10 2.89
CA ASP A 319 11.23 28.26 3.27
C ASP A 319 10.81 28.90 4.60
N ALA A 320 9.59 28.61 5.08
CA ALA A 320 9.04 29.20 6.31
C ALA A 320 9.73 28.72 7.61
N PRO A 321 10.15 27.44 7.76
CA PRO A 321 10.81 26.99 8.98
C PRO A 321 12.21 27.59 9.21
N PRO A 322 12.70 27.61 10.47
CA PRO A 322 14.04 28.12 10.81
C PRO A 322 15.15 27.46 9.99
N LEU A 323 16.19 28.25 9.66
CA LEU A 323 17.33 27.78 8.88
C LEU A 323 17.97 26.52 9.46
N GLU A 324 18.04 26.41 10.79
CA GLU A 324 18.59 25.25 11.50
C GLU A 324 17.90 23.93 11.11
N LEU A 325 16.56 23.93 11.02
CA LEU A 325 15.81 22.75 10.60
C LEU A 325 16.08 22.42 9.13
N ARG A 326 16.11 23.45 8.27
CA ARG A 326 16.35 23.27 6.83
C ARG A 326 17.75 22.71 6.56
N SER A 327 18.76 23.25 7.25
CA SER A 327 20.14 22.79 7.17
C SER A 327 20.31 21.35 7.70
N ALA A 328 19.66 21.00 8.82
CA ALA A 328 19.72 19.65 9.36
C ALA A 328 19.11 18.61 8.39
N VAL A 329 17.94 18.91 7.81
CA VAL A 329 17.29 18.03 6.83
C VAL A 329 18.14 17.93 5.55
N GLN A 330 18.75 19.03 5.12
CA GLN A 330 19.66 19.05 3.97
C GLN A 330 20.90 18.16 4.18
N GLU A 331 21.52 18.20 5.36
CA GLU A 331 22.67 17.34 5.70
C GLU A 331 22.29 15.85 5.69
N ILE A 332 21.14 15.49 6.29
CA ILE A 332 20.63 14.11 6.28
C ILE A 332 20.44 13.60 4.85
N TRP A 333 19.88 14.42 3.96
CA TRP A 333 19.69 14.04 2.58
C TRP A 333 21.00 13.95 1.80
N HIS A 334 21.94 14.87 2.04
CA HIS A 334 23.28 14.79 1.48
C HIS A 334 23.97 13.46 1.83
N GLU A 335 23.92 13.05 3.10
CA GLU A 335 24.49 11.79 3.57
C GLU A 335 23.75 10.56 3.04
N SER A 336 22.42 10.59 3.00
CA SER A 336 21.60 9.50 2.45
C SER A 336 21.92 9.25 0.99
N HIS A 337 22.08 10.31 0.22
CA HIS A 337 22.51 10.27 -1.17
C HIS A 337 23.95 9.74 -1.34
N ASP A 338 24.87 10.07 -0.42
CA ASP A 338 26.23 9.50 -0.40
C ASP A 338 26.23 8.00 -0.11
N ARG A 339 25.53 7.57 0.93
CA ARG A 339 25.45 6.16 1.34
C ARG A 339 24.81 5.30 0.25
N ARG A 340 23.75 5.78 -0.41
CA ARG A 340 23.09 5.07 -1.52
C ARG A 340 24.03 4.86 -2.71
N ARG A 341 24.91 5.83 -2.99
CA ARG A 341 25.88 5.76 -4.09
C ARG A 341 27.10 4.91 -3.76
N ALA A 342 27.62 5.01 -2.54
CA ALA A 342 28.69 4.13 -2.04
C ALA A 342 28.30 2.63 -2.11
N ARG A 343 27.02 2.32 -1.84
CA ARG A 343 26.46 0.96 -1.99
C ARG A 343 26.14 0.57 -3.43
N SER A 344 26.02 1.55 -4.33
CA SER A 344 25.56 1.29 -5.70
C SER A 344 26.68 0.95 -6.69
N GLY A 345 27.94 1.23 -6.34
CA GLY A 345 29.10 0.98 -7.20
C GLY A 345 29.12 1.79 -8.49
N SER A 346 28.19 2.75 -8.64
CA SER A 346 28.09 3.64 -9.79
C SER A 346 28.94 4.88 -9.53
N ASP A 347 30.18 4.85 -10.03
CA ASP A 347 31.10 5.99 -10.09
C ASP A 347 30.72 6.96 -11.23
N GLU A 348 29.42 7.15 -11.47
CA GLU A 348 28.94 8.22 -12.36
C GLU A 348 29.00 9.52 -11.56
N ASP A 349 30.03 10.32 -11.85
CA ASP A 349 30.18 11.72 -11.45
C ASP A 349 28.95 12.53 -11.90
N LEU A 350 27.86 12.44 -11.14
CA LEU A 350 26.86 13.48 -11.16
C LEU A 350 27.55 14.75 -10.71
N ASP A 351 27.53 15.78 -11.55
CA ASP A 351 28.11 17.06 -11.17
C ASP A 351 27.50 17.53 -9.83
N GLN A 352 28.31 18.23 -9.05
CA GLN A 352 27.92 18.71 -7.72
C GLN A 352 26.61 19.52 -7.77
N ILE A 353 26.32 20.15 -8.91
CA ILE A 353 25.12 20.94 -9.19
C ILE A 353 23.87 20.05 -9.23
N THR A 354 23.92 18.93 -9.94
CA THR A 354 22.82 17.98 -10.06
C THR A 354 22.52 17.32 -8.73
N ARG A 355 23.57 17.03 -7.94
CA ARG A 355 23.41 16.53 -6.58
C ARG A 355 22.73 17.54 -5.66
N LEU A 356 23.18 18.79 -5.66
CA LEU A 356 22.57 19.86 -4.86
C LEU A 356 21.10 20.06 -5.24
N ARG A 357 20.78 19.91 -6.53
CA ARG A 357 19.42 20.01 -7.04
C ARG A 357 18.50 18.89 -6.55
N LEU A 358 18.95 17.63 -6.56
CA LEU A 358 18.18 16.50 -6.00
C LEU A 358 17.93 16.68 -4.50
N VAL A 359 18.96 17.07 -3.74
CA VAL A 359 18.82 17.35 -2.31
C VAL A 359 17.84 18.51 -2.07
N ALA A 360 17.86 19.55 -2.90
CA ALA A 360 16.92 20.66 -2.79
C ALA A 360 15.46 20.21 -2.99
N HIS A 361 15.19 19.30 -3.92
CA HIS A 361 13.84 18.74 -4.12
C HIS A 361 13.40 17.88 -2.93
N ASP A 362 14.28 17.03 -2.41
CA ASP A 362 14.04 16.20 -1.23
C ASP A 362 13.73 17.07 0.02
N VAL A 363 14.47 18.18 0.18
CA VAL A 363 14.28 19.17 1.25
C VAL A 363 12.95 19.91 1.09
N GLU A 364 12.62 20.38 -0.13
CA GLU A 364 11.34 21.04 -0.40
C GLU A 364 10.16 20.14 0.00
N ASN A 365 10.16 18.89 -0.45
CA ASN A 365 9.09 17.93 -0.13
C ASN A 365 9.02 17.64 1.37
N CYS A 366 10.15 17.34 2.01
CA CYS A 366 10.17 16.94 3.41
C CYS A 366 9.83 18.11 4.35
N VAL A 367 10.53 19.24 4.21
CA VAL A 367 10.33 20.41 5.06
C VAL A 367 8.98 21.05 4.78
N GLY A 368 8.57 21.14 3.52
CA GLY A 368 7.28 21.72 3.14
C GLY A 368 6.09 20.97 3.73
N VAL A 369 6.09 19.64 3.70
CA VAL A 369 5.06 18.82 4.37
C VAL A 369 5.09 19.01 5.89
N ILE A 370 6.27 19.04 6.51
CA ILE A 370 6.38 19.28 7.97
C ILE A 370 5.84 20.65 8.35
N ALA A 371 6.16 21.69 7.58
CA ALA A 371 5.69 23.05 7.78
C ALA A 371 4.18 23.14 7.61
N LEU A 372 3.64 22.57 6.52
CA LEU A 372 2.21 22.49 6.28
C LEU A 372 1.47 21.80 7.43
N ARG A 373 2.00 20.71 7.98
CA ARG A 373 1.40 20.02 9.14
C ARG A 373 1.33 20.93 10.37
N LYS A 374 2.39 21.70 10.64
CA LYS A 374 2.44 22.64 11.77
C LYS A 374 1.48 23.82 11.58
N MET A 375 1.34 24.31 10.36
CA MET A 375 0.42 25.42 10.01
C MET A 375 -1.04 24.96 9.97
N SER A 376 -1.30 23.71 9.62
CA SER A 376 -2.65 23.13 9.45
C SER A 376 -3.25 22.60 10.76
N SER A 377 -2.90 23.17 11.92
CA SER A 377 -3.41 22.73 13.24
C SER A 377 -4.94 22.86 13.40
N SER A 378 -5.64 23.29 12.35
CA SER A 378 -7.07 23.33 12.19
C SER A 378 -7.42 22.92 10.75
N LEU A 379 -8.06 21.74 10.60
CA LEU A 379 -8.88 21.28 9.46
C LEU A 379 -8.29 20.50 8.26
N ARG A 380 -6.96 20.41 8.00
CA ARG A 380 -6.45 19.61 6.84
C ARG A 380 -5.28 18.69 7.20
N HIS A 381 -5.40 17.40 6.84
CA HIS A 381 -4.33 16.41 7.01
C HIS A 381 -3.38 16.43 5.80
N VAL A 382 -2.07 16.51 6.07
CA VAL A 382 -1.01 16.63 5.05
C VAL A 382 -0.04 15.47 5.17
N LEU A 383 0.14 14.68 4.10
CA LEU A 383 0.97 13.47 4.10
C LEU A 383 2.04 13.50 3.00
N LEU A 384 3.18 12.85 3.28
CA LEU A 384 4.23 12.56 2.30
C LEU A 384 4.26 11.04 2.08
N CYS A 385 4.17 10.60 0.84
CA CYS A 385 4.16 9.18 0.49
C CYS A 385 5.44 8.84 -0.29
N GLY A 386 6.32 8.04 0.32
CA GLY A 386 7.55 7.51 -0.27
C GLY A 386 8.11 6.36 0.59
N LEU A 387 8.83 5.41 -0.02
CA LEU A 387 9.52 4.35 0.72
C LEU A 387 10.79 4.92 1.36
N TYR A 388 10.62 5.60 2.50
CA TYR A 388 11.70 6.17 3.30
C TYR A 388 12.48 5.06 4.04
N GLN A 389 13.45 4.44 3.37
CA GLN A 389 14.40 3.50 4.01
C GLN A 389 15.57 4.20 4.74
N GLY A 390 15.52 5.51 4.99
CA GLY A 390 16.66 6.30 5.47
C GLY A 390 16.50 7.03 6.81
N LEU A 391 15.28 7.08 7.37
CA LEU A 391 15.04 7.71 8.67
C LEU A 391 14.79 6.61 9.70
N ARG A 392 15.88 6.05 10.22
CA ARG A 392 15.94 5.36 11.51
C ARG A 392 17.01 6.05 12.34
#